data_AF-A0A1G4YW29-F1
#
_entry.id   AF-A0A1G4YW29-F1
#
_cell.length_a   1.000
_cell.length_b   1.000
_cell.length_c   1.000
_cell.angle_alpha   90.00
_cell.angle_beta   90.00
_cell.angle_gamma   90.00
#
_symmetry.space_group_name_H-M   'P 1'
#
loop_
_entity.id
_entity.type
_entity.pdbx_description
1 polymer ?
#
loop_
_entity_poly.entity_id
_entity_poly.type
_entity_poly.pdbx_seq_one_letter_code
_entity_poly.pdbx_strand_id
1 'polypeptide(L)'
;MFAAWIQERIALYGFVENQDFVVVSDSGNNPKGGRPSRDYHITLDMAKELAMVERNEKGKQARQYFIECERRLLKSTPRSLNPYLKLSS
;
A
#
# COMPACT_ATOMS: atom_id res chain seq x y z
N MET A 1 -6.15 6.46 16.38
CA MET A 1 -4.73 6.39 16.76
C MET A 1 -3.99 5.57 15.70
N PHE A 2 -2.82 6.01 15.22
CA PHE A 2 -2.09 5.35 14.12
C PHE A 2 -1.85 3.85 14.34
N ALA A 3 -1.37 3.46 15.53
CA ALA A 3 -1.06 2.07 15.85
C ALA A 3 -2.26 1.12 15.73
N ALA A 4 -3.45 1.56 16.15
CA ALA A 4 -4.67 0.76 16.01
C ALA A 4 -5.11 0.66 14.54
N TRP A 5 -5.05 1.79 13.82
CA TRP A 5 -5.40 1.84 12.40
C TRP A 5 -4.51 0.93 11.55
N ILE A 6 -3.17 1.01 11.69
CA ILE A 6 -2.28 0.21 10.85
C ILE A 6 -2.44 -1.30 11.11
N GLN A 7 -2.68 -1.70 12.36
CA GLN A 7 -2.93 -3.09 12.73
C GLN A 7 -4.26 -3.61 12.15
N GLU A 8 -5.31 -2.80 12.18
CA GLU A 8 -6.59 -3.13 11.53
C GLU A 8 -6.41 -3.30 10.02
N ARG A 9 -5.64 -2.41 9.37
CA ARG A 9 -5.39 -2.50 7.92
C ARG A 9 -4.54 -3.70 7.53
N ILE A 10 -3.52 -4.02 8.32
CA ILE A 10 -2.72 -5.24 8.14
C ILE A 10 -3.61 -6.48 8.17
N ALA A 11 -4.48 -6.59 9.17
CA ALA A 11 -5.38 -7.73 9.31
C ALA A 11 -6.45 -7.78 8.20
N LEU A 12 -7.06 -6.65 7.86
CA LEU A 12 -8.18 -6.57 6.91
C LEU A 12 -7.75 -6.94 5.48
N TYR A 13 -6.55 -6.54 5.07
CA TYR A 13 -6.05 -6.75 3.70
C TYR A 13 -5.04 -7.90 3.61
N GLY A 14 -4.71 -8.54 4.74
CA GLY A 14 -3.84 -9.72 4.77
C GLY A 14 -2.37 -9.42 4.48
N PHE A 15 -1.89 -8.22 4.83
CA PHE A 15 -0.47 -7.87 4.67
C PHE A 15 0.42 -8.74 5.57
N VAL A 16 1.55 -9.19 5.04
CA VAL A 16 2.45 -10.15 5.68
C VAL A 16 3.76 -9.47 6.11
N GLU A 17 4.15 -9.68 7.36
CA GLU A 17 5.43 -9.18 7.89
C GLU A 17 6.62 -9.84 7.16
N ASN A 18 7.65 -9.05 6.85
CA ASN A 18 8.80 -9.40 5.99
C ASN A 18 8.49 -9.57 4.50
N GLN A 19 7.25 -9.35 4.08
CA GLN A 19 6.86 -9.26 2.67
C GLN A 19 6.36 -7.85 2.34
N ASP A 20 5.36 -7.38 3.08
CA ASP A 20 4.66 -6.11 2.83
C ASP A 20 5.12 -5.01 3.78
N PHE A 21 5.57 -5.38 4.98
CA PHE A 21 6.09 -4.43 5.96
C PHE A 21 7.08 -5.07 6.93
N VAL A 22 7.84 -4.25 7.65
CA VAL A 22 8.64 -4.64 8.81
C VAL A 22 8.39 -3.68 9.97
N VAL A 23 8.39 -4.21 11.20
CA VAL A 23 8.27 -3.40 12.42
C VAL A 23 9.65 -3.05 12.94
N VAL A 24 9.92 -1.76 13.07
CA VAL A 24 11.13 -1.24 13.68
C VAL A 24 10.78 -0.76 15.08
N SER A 25 11.34 -1.42 16.08
CA SER A 25 11.25 -0.97 17.47
C SER A 25 12.59 -0.43 17.93
N ASP A 26 12.61 0.83 18.39
CA ASP A 26 13.79 1.38 19.04
C ASP A 26 13.96 0.71 20.41
N SER A 27 14.77 -0.34 20.41
CA SER A 27 14.92 -1.24 21.55
C SER A 27 16.02 -0.76 22.52
N GLY A 28 16.70 0.35 22.20
CA GLY A 28 18.06 0.57 22.67
C GLY A 28 18.33 1.77 23.58
N ASN A 29 17.65 2.91 23.42
CA ASN A 29 17.98 4.10 24.22
C ASN A 29 16.77 5.01 24.35
N ASN A 30 15.91 4.74 25.33
CA ASN A 30 14.89 5.69 25.74
C ASN A 30 15.31 6.34 27.07
N PRO A 31 16.23 7.34 27.07
CA PRO A 31 16.77 7.93 28.29
C PRO A 31 15.73 8.64 29.16
N LYS A 32 14.52 8.88 28.62
CA LYS A 32 13.38 9.48 29.33
C LYS A 32 12.37 8.46 29.90
N GLY A 33 12.59 7.15 29.68
CA GLY A 33 11.64 6.10 30.03
C GLY A 33 10.38 6.10 29.15
N GLY A 34 9.63 4.98 29.15
CA GLY A 34 8.37 4.83 28.40
C GLY A 34 8.34 3.61 27.48
N ARG A 35 7.16 3.29 26.94
CA ARG A 35 6.98 2.18 25.99
C ARG A 35 7.72 2.53 24.67
N PRO A 36 8.57 1.64 24.14
CA PRO A 36 9.24 1.85 22.87
C PRO A 36 8.25 2.20 21.74
N SER A 37 8.61 3.16 20.88
CA SER A 37 7.84 3.41 19.66
C SER A 37 7.91 2.17 18.75
N ARG A 38 6.83 1.94 18.01
CA ARG A 38 6.77 0.95 16.94
C ARG A 38 6.56 1.70 15.64
N ASP A 39 7.58 1.69 14.81
CA ASP A 39 7.53 2.30 13.49
C ASP A 39 7.35 1.18 12.45
N TYR A 40 6.59 1.46 11.39
CA TYR A 40 6.29 0.49 10.34
C TYR A 40 6.91 1.00 9.04
N HIS A 41 7.81 0.21 8.48
CA HIS A 41 8.28 0.42 7.12
C HIS A 41 7.50 -0.49 6.19
N ILE A 42 6.79 0.09 5.24
CA ILE A 42 5.92 -0.63 4.30
C ILE A 42 6.51 -0.61 2.90
N THR A 43 6.21 -1.63 2.09
CA THR A 43 6.57 -1.65 0.67
C THR A 43 5.77 -0.62 -0.11
N LEU A 44 6.27 -0.27 -1.30
CA LEU A 44 5.53 0.60 -2.21
C LEU A 44 4.21 -0.01 -2.66
N ASP A 45 4.11 -1.33 -2.75
CA ASP A 45 2.89 -2.00 -3.21
C ASP A 45 1.82 -1.98 -2.11
N MET A 46 2.19 -2.29 -0.85
CA MET A 46 1.31 -2.07 0.30
C MET A 46 0.85 -0.60 0.39
N ALA A 47 1.75 0.36 0.18
CA ALA A 47 1.41 1.78 0.21
C ALA A 47 0.41 2.16 -0.90
N LYS A 48 0.58 1.63 -2.12
CA LYS A 48 -0.36 1.85 -3.23
C LYS A 48 -1.73 1.26 -2.91
N GLU A 49 -1.76 0.01 -2.43
CA GLU A 49 -3.02 -0.65 -2.05
C GLU A 49 -3.75 0.13 -0.97
N LEU A 50 -3.05 0.51 0.11
CA LEU A 50 -3.62 1.37 1.16
C LEU A 50 -4.16 2.68 0.58
N ALA A 51 -3.40 3.39 -0.26
CA ALA A 51 -3.89 4.61 -0.89
C ALA A 51 -5.14 4.33 -1.75
N MET A 52 -5.20 3.20 -2.45
CA MET A 52 -6.33 2.84 -3.29
C MET A 52 -7.58 2.44 -2.51
N VAL A 53 -7.48 1.85 -1.33
CA VAL A 53 -8.64 1.41 -0.56
C VAL A 53 -9.12 2.46 0.44
N GLU A 54 -8.23 3.36 0.86
CA GLU A 54 -8.57 4.41 1.81
C GLU A 54 -9.59 5.39 1.18
N ARG A 55 -10.68 5.63 1.91
CA ARG A 55 -11.79 6.50 1.47
C ARG A 55 -11.51 7.96 1.82
N ASN A 56 -10.35 8.45 1.41
CA ASN A 56 -9.94 9.83 1.63
C ASN A 56 -9.52 10.52 0.30
N GLU A 57 -9.39 11.85 0.34
CA GLU A 57 -9.10 12.65 -0.86
C GLU A 57 -7.74 12.29 -1.49
N LYS A 58 -6.73 11.99 -0.68
CA LYS A 58 -5.41 11.58 -1.19
C LYS A 58 -5.44 10.22 -1.85
N GLY A 59 -6.19 9.28 -1.27
CA GLY A 59 -6.43 7.97 -1.87
C GLY A 59 -7.21 8.08 -3.18
N LYS A 60 -8.20 8.98 -3.25
CA LYS A 60 -8.91 9.29 -4.50
C LYS A 60 -7.97 9.83 -5.58
N GLN A 61 -7.08 10.76 -5.23
CA GLN A 61 -6.05 11.28 -6.16
C GLN A 61 -5.13 10.17 -6.66
N ALA A 62 -4.65 9.30 -5.77
CA ALA A 62 -3.81 8.15 -6.13
C ALA A 62 -4.55 7.19 -7.07
N ARG A 63 -5.78 6.78 -6.73
CA ARG A 63 -6.63 5.93 -7.60
C ARG A 63 -6.78 6.52 -8.99
N GLN A 64 -7.12 7.81 -9.08
CA GLN A 64 -7.33 8.49 -10.36
C GLN A 64 -6.05 8.51 -11.20
N TYR A 65 -4.91 8.81 -10.58
CA TYR A 65 -3.61 8.80 -11.24
C TYR A 65 -3.29 7.42 -11.82
N PHE A 66 -3.42 6.34 -11.03
CA PHE A 66 -3.11 4.99 -11.51
C PHE A 66 -4.07 4.50 -12.61
N ILE A 67 -5.37 4.81 -12.49
CA ILE A 67 -6.35 4.53 -13.56
C ILE A 67 -5.97 5.26 -14.85
N GLU A 68 -5.49 6.50 -14.75
CA GLU A 68 -5.05 7.25 -15.92
C GLU A 68 -3.79 6.65 -16.56
N CYS A 69 -2.80 6.26 -15.74
CA CYS A 69 -1.62 5.55 -16.20
C CYS A 69 -2.00 4.26 -16.95
N GLU A 70 -2.92 3.46 -16.40
CA GLU A 70 -3.43 2.25 -17.05
C GLU A 70 -4.08 2.59 -18.40
N ARG A 71 -4.98 3.58 -18.46
CA ARG A 71 -5.61 4.00 -19.72
C ARG A 71 -4.59 4.45 -20.77
N ARG A 72 -3.54 5.16 -20.38
CA ARG A 72 -2.46 5.58 -21.29
C ARG A 72 -1.69 4.38 -21.83
N LEU A 73 -1.34 3.45 -20.94
CA LEU A 73 -0.65 2.21 -21.31
C LEU A 73 -1.50 1.34 -22.26
N LEU A 74 -2.79 1.20 -21.99
CA LEU A 74 -3.74 0.46 -22.84
C LEU A 74 -3.89 1.07 -24.22
N LYS A 75 -3.86 2.41 -24.34
CA LYS A 75 -3.90 3.11 -25.64
C LYS A 75 -2.62 2.89 -26.47
N SER A 76 -1.46 2.82 -25.82
CA SER A 76 -0.17 2.62 -26.51
C SER A 76 0.17 1.15 -26.78
N THR A 77 -0.49 0.21 -26.09
CA THR A 77 -0.19 -1.22 -26.20
C THR A 77 -1.02 -1.88 -27.32
N PRO A 78 -0.38 -2.53 -28.32
CA PRO A 78 -1.10 -3.33 -29.32
C PRO A 78 -1.97 -4.40 -28.65
N ARG A 79 -3.22 -4.55 -29.10
CA ARG A 79 -4.21 -5.47 -28.50
C ARG A 79 -3.71 -6.92 -28.38
N SER A 80 -2.85 -7.36 -29.30
CA SER A 80 -2.22 -8.70 -29.30
C SER A 80 -1.28 -8.96 -28.12
N LEU A 81 -0.70 -7.91 -27.54
CA LEU A 81 0.27 -7.94 -26.45
C LEU A 81 -0.35 -7.64 -25.08
N ASN A 82 -1.65 -7.37 -25.03
CA ASN A 82 -2.33 -7.00 -23.80
C ASN A 82 -2.87 -8.25 -23.06
N PRO A 83 -2.25 -8.67 -21.94
CA PRO A 83 -2.69 -9.86 -21.22
C PRO A 83 -4.08 -9.70 -20.57
N TYR A 84 -4.54 -8.47 -20.29
CA TYR A 84 -5.81 -8.20 -19.63
C TYR A 84 -7.02 -8.21 -20.57
N LEU A 85 -6.80 -8.04 -21.88
CA LEU A 85 -7.86 -8.12 -22.89
C LEU A 85 -8.05 -9.52 -23.48
N LYS A 86 -7.12 -10.47 -23.21
CA LYS A 86 -7.23 -11.86 -23.69
C LYS A 86 -8.20 -12.73 -22.87
N LEU A 87 -8.61 -12.27 -21.68
CA LEU A 87 -9.48 -13.02 -20.76
C LEU A 87 -10.98 -12.85 -21.03
N SER A 88 -11.36 -12.00 -21.99
CA SER A 88 -12.77 -11.71 -22.31
C SER A 88 -13.26 -12.33 -23.62
N SER A 89 -12.67 -13.46 -24.06
CA SER A 89 -13.02 -14.17 -25.30
C SER A 89 -13.40 -15.62 -25.02
#